data_AF-A0AAN8L603-F1
#
_entry.id   AF-A0AAN8L603-F1
#
_cell.length_a   1.000
_cell.length_b   1.000
_cell.length_c   1.000
_cell.angle_alpha   90.00
_cell.angle_beta   90.00
_cell.angle_gamma   90.00
#
_symmetry.space_group_name_H-M   'P 1'
#
loop_
_entity.id
_entity.type
_entity.pdbx_description
1 polymer ?
#
loop_
_entity_poly.entity_id
_entity_poly.type
_entity_poly.pdbx_seq_one_letter_code
_entity_poly.pdbx_strand_id
1 'polypeptide(L)'
;MTKMYTMGGNTIPMKFSISSKLSLAWSAWFQGSRMSRDAAFRNCVIECCDTSGTPLFCVLPDATFSTTRMVQLHVKRGDESQFLFSTSVDVPLETLTQQVTAIYNARLKVDRLCSEFPELVDHGVTLPPNMQGLTDEQIVDLKLKDEWEERCVPSGGPEFNKDEIGRRNGHAPNQKMKEVLRNTMEEAKALISKKQVVAGVCVTMETVKEALDQLRGGVMIVYPMGLPPHDPIRMEMEDQEDLSGTQASLQVIPVAEAQLWWAAKEMQRGKKLQDYIGKNDKTKIVVKIQKRGQGAPAREPVVTEEQQKQMMMHLYKRQQELKMLDEVEDDSHLHSEWSDRQALKRQFPGPQQHQVGSQEEMTTPPRDTDGRQ
;
A
#
# COMPACT_ATOMS: atom_id res chain seq x y z
N MET A 1 47.20 -0.04 7.33
CA MET A 1 47.07 -1.50 7.55
C MET A 1 47.75 -2.21 6.40
N THR A 2 48.71 -3.09 6.66
CA THR A 2 49.42 -3.84 5.61
C THR A 2 48.71 -5.17 5.43
N LYS A 3 48.16 -5.45 4.24
CA LYS A 3 47.63 -6.77 3.88
C LYS A 3 48.50 -7.35 2.76
N MET A 4 48.91 -8.60 2.91
CA MET A 4 49.61 -9.34 1.85
C MET A 4 48.57 -9.95 0.90
N TYR A 5 48.79 -9.79 -0.40
CA TYR A 5 48.00 -10.43 -1.44
C TYR A 5 48.93 -11.20 -2.36
N THR A 6 48.61 -12.46 -2.62
CA THR A 6 49.32 -13.36 -3.53
C THR A 6 48.56 -13.46 -4.85
N MET A 7 49.22 -13.07 -5.94
CA MET A 7 48.78 -13.33 -7.32
C MET A 7 50.01 -13.83 -8.08
N GLY A 8 49.92 -15.01 -8.70
CA GLY A 8 50.93 -15.50 -9.65
C GLY A 8 52.33 -15.75 -9.08
N GLY A 9 52.44 -16.31 -7.88
CA GLY A 9 53.70 -16.90 -7.38
C GLY A 9 54.76 -15.95 -6.81
N ASN A 10 54.53 -14.63 -6.78
CA ASN A 10 55.40 -13.69 -6.07
C ASN A 10 54.63 -12.86 -5.03
N THR A 11 55.19 -12.75 -3.82
CA THR A 11 54.60 -12.03 -2.69
C THR A 11 55.19 -10.61 -2.62
N ILE A 12 54.38 -9.57 -2.84
CA ILE A 12 54.83 -8.17 -2.78
C ILE A 12 54.13 -7.45 -1.61
N PRO A 13 54.87 -6.79 -0.70
CA PRO A 13 54.27 -6.00 0.38
C PRO A 13 53.86 -4.60 -0.11
N MET A 14 52.56 -4.32 -0.18
CA MET A 14 52.05 -2.95 -0.41
C MET A 14 51.77 -2.23 0.91
N LYS A 15 52.37 -1.05 1.09
CA LYS A 15 52.05 -0.11 2.19
C LYS A 15 51.04 0.94 1.71
N PHE A 16 49.85 0.96 2.31
CA PHE A 16 48.89 2.05 2.14
C PHE A 16 49.16 3.17 3.15
N SER A 17 49.41 4.39 2.65
CA SER A 17 49.44 5.63 3.43
C SER A 17 48.20 6.46 3.09
N ILE A 18 47.32 6.71 4.06
CA ILE A 18 46.12 7.53 3.88
C ILE A 18 46.53 8.99 4.14
N SER A 19 46.49 9.82 3.09
CA SER A 19 46.79 11.26 3.19
C SER A 19 45.65 12.04 3.82
N SER A 20 46.00 13.10 4.56
CA SER A 20 45.20 13.93 5.48
C SER A 20 43.98 14.66 4.92
N LYS A 21 43.64 14.48 3.63
CA LYS A 21 42.47 15.13 2.99
C LYS A 21 41.11 14.51 3.36
N LEU A 22 41.09 13.34 4.00
CA LEU A 22 39.87 12.69 4.52
C LEU A 22 39.32 13.33 5.81
N SER A 23 40.13 14.11 6.54
CA SER A 23 39.70 14.71 7.82
C SER A 23 38.81 15.95 7.66
N LEU A 24 38.92 16.67 6.54
CA LEU A 24 38.17 17.92 6.29
C LEU A 24 36.79 17.67 5.67
N ALA A 25 36.62 16.57 4.92
CA ALA A 25 35.33 16.19 4.36
C ALA A 25 34.35 15.68 5.44
N TRP A 26 34.88 15.11 6.54
CA TRP A 26 34.07 14.59 7.63
C TRP A 26 33.54 15.69 8.56
N SER A 27 34.29 16.78 8.72
CA SER A 27 33.89 17.94 9.53
C SER A 27 32.84 18.82 8.85
N ALA A 28 32.83 18.90 7.51
CA ALA A 28 31.81 19.64 6.75
C ALA A 28 30.43 18.96 6.71
N TRP A 29 30.33 17.68 7.12
CA TRP A 29 29.07 16.94 7.16
C TRP A 29 28.21 17.28 8.38
N PHE A 30 28.80 17.90 9.42
CA PHE A 30 28.14 18.16 10.72
C PHE A 30 27.57 19.59 10.88
N GLN A 31 27.76 20.48 9.90
CA GLN A 31 27.15 21.82 9.91
C GLN A 31 26.30 22.00 8.64
N GLY A 32 24.99 21.84 8.83
CA GLY A 32 23.99 21.86 7.77
C GLY A 32 24.13 23.07 6.84
N SER A 33 24.51 22.79 5.58
CA SER A 33 24.31 23.69 4.44
C SER A 33 24.21 22.88 3.16
N ARG A 34 23.20 23.24 2.37
CA ARG A 34 22.69 22.57 1.17
C ARG A 34 23.73 22.71 0.03
N MET A 35 24.49 21.65 -0.25
CA MET A 35 25.39 21.59 -1.42
C MET A 35 25.21 20.29 -2.20
N SER A 36 25.13 20.44 -3.52
CA SER A 36 24.89 19.38 -4.51
C SER A 36 25.95 18.27 -4.44
N ARG A 37 25.51 17.01 -4.44
CA ARG A 37 26.34 15.79 -4.30
C ARG A 37 27.33 15.55 -5.46
N ASP A 38 27.25 16.33 -6.54
CA ASP A 38 27.95 16.01 -7.80
C ASP A 38 29.40 16.49 -7.91
N ALA A 39 29.92 17.27 -6.96
CA ALA A 39 31.24 17.89 -7.10
C ALA A 39 32.41 17.14 -6.41
N ALA A 40 32.16 16.17 -5.53
CA ALA A 40 33.19 15.67 -4.61
C ALA A 40 34.04 14.49 -5.09
N PHE A 41 33.73 13.85 -6.22
CA PHE A 41 34.38 12.58 -6.62
C PHE A 41 35.09 12.58 -7.97
N ARG A 42 35.28 13.75 -8.63
CA ARG A 42 35.89 13.78 -9.97
C ARG A 42 37.41 13.70 -10.02
N ASN A 43 38.14 13.84 -8.91
CA ASN A 43 39.61 13.84 -8.94
C ASN A 43 40.22 12.99 -7.83
N CYS A 44 39.94 11.68 -7.82
CA CYS A 44 40.73 10.72 -7.05
C CYS A 44 41.74 10.04 -8.00
N VAL A 45 42.91 10.68 -8.15
CA VAL A 45 44.07 10.05 -8.82
C VAL A 45 44.75 9.18 -7.78
N ILE A 46 44.70 7.86 -7.97
CA ILE A 46 45.50 6.91 -7.18
C ILE A 46 46.85 6.79 -7.90
N GLU A 47 47.89 7.47 -7.39
CA GLU A 47 49.26 7.22 -7.83
C GLU A 47 49.78 5.94 -7.15
N CYS A 48 49.89 4.87 -7.93
CA CYS A 48 50.64 3.67 -7.55
C CYS A 48 52.07 3.79 -8.13
N CYS A 49 53.08 3.82 -7.25
CA CYS A 49 54.48 3.73 -7.63
C CYS A 49 55.04 2.37 -7.19
N ASP A 50 55.55 1.59 -8.14
CA ASP A 50 56.45 0.47 -7.84
C ASP A 50 57.86 0.99 -7.54
N THR A 51 58.67 0.16 -6.89
CA THR A 51 59.99 0.48 -6.29
C THR A 51 61.08 0.92 -7.27
N SER A 52 60.77 1.11 -8.56
CA SER A 52 61.66 1.62 -9.60
C SER A 52 61.22 2.94 -10.25
N GLY A 53 60.18 3.61 -9.73
CA GLY A 53 59.93 5.03 -10.06
C GLY A 53 59.44 5.32 -11.49
N THR A 54 58.76 4.39 -12.16
CA THR A 54 58.09 4.64 -13.44
C THR A 54 56.56 4.66 -13.27
N PRO A 55 55.85 5.73 -13.69
CA PRO A 55 54.40 5.80 -13.58
C PRO A 55 53.72 4.89 -14.62
N LEU A 56 52.95 3.91 -14.14
CA LEU A 56 52.06 3.11 -14.98
C LEU A 56 50.70 3.81 -15.07
N PHE A 57 50.39 4.35 -16.26
CA PHE A 57 49.04 4.81 -16.60
C PHE A 57 48.13 3.60 -16.81
N CYS A 58 47.47 3.13 -15.75
CA CYS A 58 46.36 2.20 -15.86
C CYS A 58 45.10 3.00 -16.23
N VAL A 59 44.76 3.03 -17.53
CA VAL A 59 43.42 3.46 -17.97
C VAL A 59 42.44 2.36 -17.54
N LEU A 60 41.76 2.57 -16.42
CA LEU A 60 40.60 1.76 -16.04
C LEU A 60 39.51 2.01 -17.10
N PRO A 61 38.88 0.97 -17.67
CA PRO A 61 37.71 1.15 -18.52
C PRO A 61 36.61 1.83 -17.69
N ASP A 62 35.97 2.83 -18.29
CA ASP A 62 34.89 3.62 -17.73
C ASP A 62 33.94 2.77 -16.87
N ALA A 63 34.14 2.81 -15.55
CA ALA A 63 33.13 2.43 -14.61
C ALA A 63 32.03 3.48 -14.74
N THR A 64 31.12 3.25 -15.68
CA THR A 64 29.86 3.97 -15.77
C THR A 64 29.16 3.75 -14.45
N PHE A 65 29.27 4.73 -13.56
CA PHE A 65 28.42 4.84 -12.40
C PHE A 65 27.01 5.08 -12.97
N SER A 66 26.33 3.99 -13.31
CA SER A 66 24.93 3.98 -13.70
C SER A 66 24.17 4.40 -12.46
N THR A 67 24.00 5.70 -12.25
CA THR A 67 22.88 6.23 -11.47
C THR A 67 21.66 5.47 -11.97
N THR A 68 21.10 4.58 -11.16
CA THR A 68 20.00 3.70 -11.56
C THR A 68 18.82 4.59 -11.95
N ARG A 69 18.73 4.87 -13.24
CA ARG A 69 17.67 5.64 -13.86
C ARG A 69 16.48 4.70 -13.96
N MET A 70 15.41 4.99 -13.23
CA MET A 70 14.29 4.08 -13.05
C MET A 70 12.97 4.75 -13.42
N VAL A 71 12.27 4.15 -14.37
CA VAL A 71 10.87 4.42 -14.65
C VAL A 71 10.01 3.73 -13.61
N GLN A 72 9.02 4.45 -13.10
CA GLN A 72 8.02 3.89 -12.19
C GLN A 72 6.76 3.52 -12.96
N LEU A 73 6.39 2.25 -12.89
CA LEU A 73 5.18 1.67 -13.46
C LEU A 73 4.13 1.58 -12.36
N HIS A 74 3.06 2.34 -12.50
CA HIS A 74 1.86 2.19 -11.69
C HIS A 74 0.93 1.18 -12.35
N VAL A 75 0.90 -0.04 -11.81
CA VAL A 75 0.11 -1.14 -12.34
C VAL A 75 -1.32 -1.08 -11.79
N LYS A 76 -2.29 -1.04 -12.70
CA LYS A 76 -3.72 -1.04 -12.40
C LYS A 76 -4.43 -2.22 -13.04
N ARG A 77 -5.55 -2.63 -12.48
CA ARG A 77 -6.51 -3.56 -13.11
C ARG A 77 -7.89 -2.90 -13.09
N GLY A 78 -8.45 -2.64 -14.27
CA GLY A 78 -9.65 -1.81 -14.40
C GLY A 78 -9.38 -0.40 -13.85
N ASP A 79 -10.04 -0.06 -12.75
CA ASP A 79 -9.88 1.22 -12.03
C ASP A 79 -9.08 1.06 -10.73
N GLU A 80 -8.83 -0.18 -10.29
CA GLU A 80 -8.12 -0.45 -9.05
C GLU A 80 -6.60 -0.35 -9.22
N SER A 81 -5.99 0.42 -8.32
CA SER A 81 -4.53 0.52 -8.19
C SER A 81 -3.98 -0.69 -7.44
N GLN A 82 -3.04 -1.41 -8.05
CA GLN A 82 -2.49 -2.66 -7.50
C GLN A 82 -1.15 -2.42 -6.82
N PHE A 83 -0.10 -2.08 -7.57
CA PHE A 83 1.24 -1.83 -7.03
C PHE A 83 2.07 -0.90 -7.93
N LEU A 84 3.17 -0.38 -7.38
CA LEU A 84 4.20 0.35 -8.12
C LEU A 84 5.38 -0.58 -8.40
N PHE A 85 5.93 -0.55 -9.60
CA PHE A 85 7.07 -1.35 -10.00
C PHE A 85 8.13 -0.47 -10.68
N SER A 86 9.39 -0.59 -10.27
CA SER A 86 10.50 0.17 -10.85
C SER A 86 11.24 -0.67 -11.90
N THR A 87 11.50 -0.08 -13.07
CA THR A 87 12.23 -0.74 -14.15
C THR A 87 13.04 0.25 -14.98
N SER A 88 13.96 -0.22 -15.82
CA SER A 88 14.69 0.63 -16.76
C SER A 88 14.02 0.66 -18.14
N VAL A 89 14.33 1.69 -18.92
CA VAL A 89 13.71 1.94 -20.24
C VAL A 89 14.17 0.95 -21.31
N ASP A 90 15.34 0.35 -21.13
CA ASP A 90 15.96 -0.57 -22.09
C ASP A 90 15.40 -2.00 -22.03
N VAL A 91 14.58 -2.31 -21.01
CA VAL A 91 14.04 -3.66 -20.79
C VAL A 91 13.04 -4.03 -21.91
N PRO A 92 13.13 -5.25 -22.47
CA PRO A 92 12.14 -5.74 -23.42
C PRO A 92 10.78 -5.92 -22.73
N LEU A 93 9.70 -5.58 -23.44
CA LEU A 93 8.34 -5.68 -22.91
C LEU A 93 7.93 -7.09 -22.53
N GLU A 94 8.55 -8.12 -23.13
CA GLU A 94 8.32 -9.51 -22.78
C GLU A 94 8.74 -9.81 -21.33
N THR A 95 10.00 -9.53 -20.98
CA THR A 95 10.50 -9.71 -19.61
C THR A 95 9.74 -8.84 -18.61
N LEU A 96 9.40 -7.60 -18.99
CA LEU A 96 8.60 -6.71 -18.15
C LEU A 96 7.20 -7.27 -17.90
N THR A 97 6.54 -7.82 -18.93
CA THR A 97 5.23 -8.46 -18.78
C THR A 97 5.33 -9.68 -17.87
N GLN A 98 6.34 -10.53 -18.06
CA GLN A 98 6.58 -11.69 -17.20
C GLN A 98 6.76 -11.29 -15.74
N GLN A 99 7.60 -10.28 -15.46
CA GLN A 99 7.85 -9.79 -14.10
C GLN A 99 6.59 -9.18 -13.47
N VAL A 100 5.89 -8.30 -14.18
CA VAL A 100 4.66 -7.66 -13.68
C VAL A 100 3.57 -8.68 -13.43
N THR A 101 3.36 -9.64 -14.33
CA THR A 101 2.38 -10.71 -14.16
C THR A 101 2.75 -11.64 -13.01
N ALA A 102 4.03 -11.98 -12.85
CA ALA A 102 4.49 -12.80 -11.73
C ALA A 102 4.25 -12.10 -10.39
N ILE A 103 4.58 -10.81 -10.26
CA ILE A 103 4.31 -10.02 -9.04
C ILE A 103 2.80 -9.95 -8.78
N TYR A 104 2.00 -9.73 -9.82
CA TYR A 104 0.55 -9.66 -9.71
C TYR A 104 -0.06 -10.97 -9.19
N ASN A 105 0.35 -12.11 -9.76
CA ASN A 105 -0.16 -13.41 -9.34
C ASN A 105 0.34 -13.81 -7.94
N ALA A 106 1.60 -13.51 -7.61
CA ALA A 106 2.16 -13.79 -6.29
C ALA A 106 1.48 -12.95 -5.20
N ARG A 107 1.09 -11.71 -5.52
CA ARG A 107 0.27 -10.87 -4.63
C ARG A 107 -1.11 -11.48 -4.39
N LEU A 108 -1.78 -11.95 -5.43
CA LEU A 108 -3.07 -12.65 -5.28
C LEU A 108 -2.93 -13.91 -4.41
N LYS A 109 -1.81 -14.63 -4.53
CA LYS A 109 -1.51 -15.80 -3.71
C LYS A 109 -1.41 -15.45 -2.22
N VAL A 110 -0.71 -14.36 -1.89
CA VAL A 110 -0.66 -13.90 -0.49
C VAL A 110 -2.03 -13.49 0.01
N ASP A 111 -2.85 -12.81 -0.81
CA ASP A 111 -4.22 -12.43 -0.44
C ASP A 111 -5.09 -13.68 -0.16
N ARG A 112 -4.96 -14.76 -0.93
CA ARG A 112 -5.66 -16.05 -0.70
C ARG A 112 -5.20 -16.74 0.57
N LEU A 113 -3.90 -16.81 0.81
CA LEU A 113 -3.38 -17.33 2.09
C LEU A 113 -3.96 -16.54 3.26
N CYS A 114 -3.94 -15.21 3.15
CA CYS A 114 -4.47 -14.30 4.16
C CYS A 114 -5.98 -14.46 4.44
N SER A 115 -6.77 -15.06 3.55
CA SER A 115 -8.18 -15.38 3.79
C SER A 115 -8.40 -16.70 4.52
N GLU A 116 -7.50 -17.68 4.37
CA GLU A 116 -7.63 -19.01 5.03
C GLU A 116 -7.00 -19.05 6.44
N PHE A 117 -6.04 -18.17 6.73
CA PHE A 117 -5.37 -18.12 8.04
C PHE A 117 -6.29 -17.81 9.23
N PRO A 118 -7.30 -16.93 9.16
CA PRO A 118 -8.22 -16.69 10.27
C PRO A 118 -8.92 -17.97 10.74
N GLU A 119 -9.36 -18.80 9.80
CA GLU A 119 -9.92 -20.10 10.13
C GLU A 119 -8.87 -21.02 10.78
N LEU A 120 -7.61 -21.01 10.33
CA LEU A 120 -6.54 -21.77 10.99
C LEU A 120 -6.30 -21.33 12.44
N VAL A 121 -6.44 -20.03 12.71
CA VAL A 121 -6.26 -19.43 14.05
C VAL A 121 -7.40 -19.82 15.00
N ASP A 122 -8.63 -19.83 14.50
CA ASP A 122 -9.81 -20.02 15.35
C ASP A 122 -10.18 -21.51 15.51
N HIS A 123 -9.91 -22.33 14.49
CA HIS A 123 -10.44 -23.69 14.34
C HIS A 123 -9.37 -24.78 14.15
N GLY A 124 -8.13 -24.40 13.86
CA GLY A 124 -7.05 -25.35 13.69
C GLY A 124 -6.98 -25.97 12.29
N VAL A 125 -6.53 -27.22 12.21
CA VAL A 125 -6.09 -27.85 10.97
C VAL A 125 -7.25 -28.46 10.20
N THR A 126 -7.20 -28.40 8.86
CA THR A 126 -8.23 -28.96 7.99
C THR A 126 -8.37 -30.47 8.14
N LEU A 127 -9.61 -30.98 8.24
CA LEU A 127 -9.87 -32.43 8.25
C LEU A 127 -9.61 -33.04 6.87
N PRO A 128 -9.27 -34.34 6.79
CA PRO A 128 -9.15 -35.04 5.52
C PRO A 128 -10.43 -34.92 4.68
N PRO A 129 -10.36 -34.81 3.33
CA PRO A 129 -11.54 -34.68 2.47
C PRO A 129 -12.61 -35.75 2.68
N ASN A 130 -12.21 -36.95 3.11
CA ASN A 130 -13.13 -38.07 3.39
C ASN A 130 -13.98 -37.88 4.66
N MET A 131 -13.63 -36.92 5.52
CA MET A 131 -14.28 -36.65 6.81
C MET A 131 -14.95 -35.27 6.86
N GLN A 132 -14.72 -34.40 5.87
CA GLN A 132 -15.31 -33.07 5.83
C GLN A 132 -16.83 -33.15 5.62
N GLY A 133 -17.59 -32.45 6.45
CA GLY A 133 -19.06 -32.36 6.33
C GLY A 133 -19.85 -33.57 6.83
N LEU A 134 -19.19 -34.56 7.45
CA LEU A 134 -19.84 -35.62 8.22
C LEU A 134 -20.07 -35.16 9.66
N THR A 135 -21.14 -35.65 10.29
CA THR A 135 -21.36 -35.39 11.72
C THR A 135 -20.38 -36.20 12.58
N ASP A 136 -20.08 -35.70 13.78
CA ASP A 136 -19.24 -36.40 14.78
C ASP A 136 -19.71 -37.86 14.99
N GLU A 137 -21.02 -38.11 14.92
CA GLU A 137 -21.65 -39.43 15.05
C GLU A 137 -21.34 -40.35 13.85
N GLN A 138 -21.44 -39.83 12.63
CA GLN A 138 -21.13 -40.58 11.41
C GLN A 138 -19.64 -40.94 11.32
N ILE A 139 -18.76 -40.07 11.82
CA ILE A 139 -17.32 -40.34 11.87
C ILE A 139 -17.02 -41.53 12.80
N VAL A 140 -17.67 -41.58 13.97
CA VAL A 140 -17.54 -42.69 14.92
C VAL A 140 -18.10 -43.99 14.33
N ASP A 141 -19.26 -43.93 13.68
CA ASP A 141 -19.91 -45.07 13.04
C ASP A 141 -19.07 -45.64 11.88
N LEU A 142 -18.46 -44.77 11.08
CA LEU A 142 -17.57 -45.13 9.97
C LEU A 142 -16.15 -45.48 10.43
N LYS A 143 -15.83 -45.29 11.71
CA LYS A 143 -14.49 -45.53 12.31
C LYS A 143 -13.36 -44.84 11.54
N LEU A 144 -13.64 -43.68 10.98
CA LEU A 144 -12.62 -42.88 10.29
C LEU A 144 -11.74 -42.23 11.36
N LYS A 145 -10.43 -42.45 11.25
CA LYS A 145 -9.43 -41.85 12.14
C LYS A 145 -8.63 -40.84 11.34
N ASP A 146 -8.39 -39.67 11.93
CA ASP A 146 -7.48 -38.70 11.35
C ASP A 146 -6.04 -39.12 11.66
N GLU A 147 -5.31 -39.53 10.63
CA GLU A 147 -3.89 -39.91 10.74
C GLU A 147 -2.98 -38.70 11.04
N TRP A 148 -3.50 -37.48 10.85
CA TRP A 148 -2.75 -36.24 11.00
C TRP A 148 -3.01 -35.52 12.33
N GLU A 149 -4.02 -35.92 13.09
CA GLU A 149 -4.35 -35.34 14.40
C GLU A 149 -3.17 -35.48 15.39
N GLU A 150 -2.50 -36.63 15.40
CA GLU A 150 -1.33 -36.88 16.27
C GLU A 150 -0.04 -36.23 15.75
N ARG A 151 0.05 -35.94 14.45
CA ARG A 151 1.26 -35.39 13.82
C ARG A 151 1.29 -33.87 13.81
N CYS A 152 0.13 -33.24 13.69
CA CYS A 152 -0.02 -31.80 13.51
C CYS A 152 -0.52 -31.13 14.79
N VAL A 153 0.25 -31.27 15.87
CA VAL A 153 -0.07 -30.61 17.15
C VAL A 153 0.54 -29.21 17.17
N PRO A 154 -0.24 -28.17 17.53
CA PRO A 154 0.30 -26.82 17.65
C PRO A 154 1.30 -26.72 18.81
N SER A 155 2.35 -25.94 18.61
CA SER A 155 3.35 -25.58 19.62
C SER A 155 2.66 -24.96 20.85
N GLY A 156 2.73 -25.65 21.99
CA GLY A 156 2.13 -25.17 23.24
C GLY A 156 0.74 -25.73 23.58
N GLY A 157 0.28 -26.74 22.86
CA GLY A 157 -0.93 -27.51 23.15
C GLY A 157 -2.18 -26.97 22.43
N PRO A 158 -3.12 -27.85 22.03
CA PRO A 158 -4.36 -27.45 21.37
C PRO A 158 -5.39 -26.93 22.39
N GLU A 159 -6.08 -25.86 22.03
CA GLU A 159 -7.29 -25.37 22.68
C GLU A 159 -8.48 -25.78 21.82
N PHE A 160 -9.44 -26.51 22.39
CA PHE A 160 -10.55 -27.04 21.62
C PHE A 160 -11.61 -25.96 21.34
N ASN A 161 -11.83 -25.65 20.07
CA ASN A 161 -12.86 -24.75 19.60
C ASN A 161 -13.55 -25.35 18.36
N LYS A 162 -14.80 -25.80 18.52
CA LYS A 162 -15.53 -26.50 17.45
C LYS A 162 -15.85 -25.57 16.28
N ASP A 163 -15.70 -26.09 15.08
CA ASP A 163 -16.15 -25.46 13.84
C ASP A 163 -17.63 -25.68 13.64
N GLU A 164 -18.37 -24.61 13.39
CA GLU A 164 -19.79 -24.71 13.02
C GLU A 164 -20.00 -25.34 11.63
N ILE A 165 -18.96 -25.35 10.80
CA ILE A 165 -19.00 -25.78 9.39
C ILE A 165 -18.51 -27.24 9.22
N GLY A 166 -17.82 -27.82 10.22
CA GLY A 166 -17.32 -29.20 10.14
C GLY A 166 -16.23 -29.43 9.08
N ARG A 167 -15.45 -28.39 8.75
CA ARG A 167 -14.34 -28.43 7.78
C ARG A 167 -12.99 -28.71 8.45
N ARG A 168 -12.77 -28.26 9.69
CA ARG A 168 -11.51 -28.42 10.44
C ARG A 168 -11.72 -29.22 11.73
N ASN A 169 -10.62 -29.62 12.34
CA ASN A 169 -10.60 -30.55 13.47
C ASN A 169 -10.97 -29.91 14.83
N GLY A 170 -11.12 -28.58 14.87
CA GLY A 170 -11.46 -27.84 16.08
C GLY A 170 -10.32 -27.76 17.11
N HIS A 171 -9.10 -28.19 16.76
CA HIS A 171 -7.92 -28.10 17.63
C HIS A 171 -7.16 -26.79 17.35
N ALA A 172 -7.63 -25.70 17.94
CA ALA A 172 -7.05 -24.38 17.74
C ALA A 172 -5.69 -24.24 18.45
N PRO A 173 -4.77 -23.41 17.95
CA PRO A 173 -3.51 -23.11 18.62
C PRO A 173 -3.73 -22.27 19.89
N ASN A 174 -2.78 -22.30 20.85
CA ASN A 174 -2.88 -21.50 22.08
C ASN A 174 -2.95 -19.98 21.78
N GLN A 175 -3.55 -19.17 22.67
CA GLN A 175 -3.71 -17.72 22.54
C GLN A 175 -2.43 -16.98 22.12
N LYS A 176 -1.27 -17.33 22.69
CA LYS A 176 0.02 -16.75 22.30
C LYS A 176 0.39 -17.03 20.84
N MET A 177 0.07 -18.23 20.35
CA MET A 177 0.32 -18.64 18.97
C MET A 177 -0.71 -18.05 18.01
N LYS A 178 -1.96 -17.87 18.45
CA LYS A 178 -2.99 -17.09 17.73
C LYS A 178 -2.49 -15.67 17.44
N GLU A 179 -1.89 -15.02 18.44
CA GLU A 179 -1.30 -13.68 18.28
C GLU A 179 -0.14 -13.65 17.28
N VAL A 180 0.75 -14.64 17.31
CA VAL A 180 1.85 -14.75 16.31
C VAL A 180 1.29 -14.85 14.89
N LEU A 181 0.27 -15.69 14.66
CA LEU A 181 -0.36 -15.81 13.35
C LEU A 181 -1.08 -14.51 12.93
N ARG A 182 -1.76 -13.83 13.87
CA ARG A 182 -2.40 -12.53 13.59
C ARG A 182 -1.39 -11.45 13.21
N ASN A 183 -0.30 -11.35 13.95
CA ASN A 183 0.76 -10.37 13.67
C ASN A 183 1.42 -10.65 12.31
N THR A 184 1.79 -11.90 12.03
CA THR A 184 2.38 -12.28 10.73
C THR A 184 1.44 -12.02 9.55
N MET A 185 0.12 -12.24 9.72
CA MET A 185 -0.87 -11.86 8.72
C MET A 185 -0.94 -10.35 8.48
N GLU A 186 -0.95 -9.55 9.56
CA GLU A 186 -1.01 -8.09 9.45
C GLU A 186 0.25 -7.50 8.79
N GLU A 187 1.42 -8.05 9.12
CA GLU A 187 2.69 -7.69 8.50
C GLU A 187 2.71 -8.03 7.00
N ALA A 188 2.32 -9.25 6.63
CA ALA A 188 2.24 -9.67 5.23
C ALA A 188 1.22 -8.83 4.43
N LYS A 189 0.05 -8.53 5.03
CA LYS A 189 -0.96 -7.64 4.43
C LYS A 189 -0.42 -6.22 4.29
N ALA A 190 0.32 -5.69 5.26
CA ALA A 190 0.90 -4.35 5.19
C ALA A 190 1.92 -4.26 4.04
N LEU A 191 2.71 -5.32 3.81
CA LEU A 191 3.68 -5.42 2.71
C LEU A 191 3.04 -5.41 1.31
N ILE A 192 1.77 -5.80 1.19
CA ILE A 192 1.11 -6.01 -0.12
C ILE A 192 -0.09 -5.09 -0.33
N SER A 193 -0.50 -4.38 0.73
CA SER A 193 -1.67 -3.52 0.71
C SER A 193 -1.62 -2.43 -0.37
N LYS A 194 -2.79 -2.07 -0.88
CA LYS A 194 -2.98 -0.95 -1.82
C LYS A 194 -2.46 0.40 -1.25
N LYS A 195 -2.28 0.49 0.09
CA LYS A 195 -1.73 1.67 0.78
C LYS A 195 -0.27 1.95 0.38
N GLN A 196 0.49 0.93 -0.02
CA GLN A 196 1.88 1.11 -0.47
C GLN A 196 1.99 1.97 -1.72
N VAL A 197 0.98 1.91 -2.60
CA VAL A 197 0.92 2.75 -3.81
C VAL A 197 0.82 4.23 -3.45
N VAL A 198 0.05 4.55 -2.40
CA VAL A 198 -0.10 5.92 -1.89
C VAL A 198 1.20 6.39 -1.23
N ALA A 199 1.87 5.51 -0.49
CA ALA A 199 3.18 5.78 0.11
C ALA A 199 4.32 5.91 -0.92
N GLY A 200 4.10 5.54 -2.19
CA GLY A 200 5.11 5.62 -3.24
C GLY A 200 6.17 4.52 -3.18
N VAL A 201 5.93 3.44 -2.42
CA VAL A 201 6.86 2.32 -2.28
C VAL A 201 6.70 1.37 -3.47
N CYS A 202 7.81 0.99 -4.09
CA CYS A 202 7.82 0.03 -5.19
C CYS A 202 7.89 -1.40 -4.65
N VAL A 203 7.07 -2.27 -5.21
CA VAL A 203 7.01 -3.70 -4.88
C VAL A 203 7.89 -4.45 -5.88
N THR A 204 8.84 -5.23 -5.36
CA THR A 204 9.68 -6.13 -6.14
C THR A 204 9.29 -7.58 -5.88
N MET A 205 9.75 -8.50 -6.73
CA MET A 205 9.54 -9.93 -6.50
C MET A 205 10.09 -10.38 -5.13
N GLU A 206 11.19 -9.77 -4.68
CA GLU A 206 11.81 -10.05 -3.38
C GLU A 206 10.87 -9.71 -2.23
N THR A 207 10.27 -8.52 -2.24
CA THR A 207 9.31 -8.11 -1.19
C THR A 207 8.09 -9.04 -1.10
N VAL A 208 7.62 -9.60 -2.23
CA VAL A 208 6.50 -10.56 -2.22
C VAL A 208 6.95 -11.92 -1.68
N LYS A 209 8.16 -12.37 -2.03
CA LYS A 209 8.75 -13.59 -1.47
C LYS A 209 8.96 -13.46 0.04
N GLU A 210 9.44 -12.32 0.52
CA GLU A 210 9.57 -12.03 1.94
C GLU A 210 8.23 -12.13 2.67
N ALA A 211 7.14 -11.61 2.09
CA ALA A 211 5.81 -11.74 2.66
C ALA A 211 5.32 -13.22 2.69
N LEU A 212 5.62 -14.00 1.64
CA LEU A 212 5.33 -15.45 1.64
C LEU A 212 6.16 -16.20 2.69
N ASP A 213 7.43 -15.85 2.85
CA ASP A 213 8.34 -16.45 3.82
C ASP A 213 7.95 -16.09 5.26
N GLN A 214 7.42 -14.88 5.50
CA GLN A 214 6.83 -14.49 6.79
C GLN A 214 5.64 -15.38 7.15
N LEU A 215 4.72 -15.61 6.19
CA LEU A 215 3.57 -16.51 6.40
C LEU A 215 4.02 -17.96 6.64
N ARG A 216 5.02 -18.43 5.88
CA ARG A 216 5.60 -19.77 6.07
C ARG A 216 6.28 -19.91 7.44
N GLY A 217 7.05 -18.91 7.84
CA GLY A 217 7.70 -18.86 9.15
C GLY A 217 6.69 -18.87 10.29
N GLY A 218 5.61 -18.09 10.16
CA GLY A 218 4.49 -18.07 11.12
C GLY A 218 3.86 -19.46 11.29
N VAL A 219 3.57 -20.14 10.17
CA VAL A 219 3.04 -21.52 10.21
C VAL A 219 4.03 -22.49 10.82
N MET A 220 5.33 -22.39 10.53
CA MET A 220 6.34 -23.28 11.13
C MET A 220 6.51 -23.09 12.64
N ILE A 221 6.31 -21.87 13.16
CA ILE A 221 6.37 -21.60 14.60
C ILE A 221 5.19 -22.28 15.31
N VAL A 222 3.99 -22.15 14.74
CA VAL A 222 2.78 -22.74 15.33
C VAL A 222 2.72 -24.24 15.10
N TYR A 223 3.12 -24.72 13.92
CA TYR A 223 3.07 -26.12 13.51
C TYR A 223 4.47 -26.58 13.04
N PRO A 224 5.35 -27.01 13.96
CA PRO A 224 6.73 -27.37 13.63
C PRO A 224 6.84 -28.62 12.75
N MET A 225 5.83 -29.51 12.81
CA MET A 225 5.72 -30.68 11.93
C MET A 225 5.04 -30.37 10.58
N GLY A 226 4.65 -29.11 10.37
CA GLY A 226 3.93 -28.64 9.20
C GLY A 226 2.43 -28.95 9.24
N LEU A 227 1.73 -28.43 8.24
CA LEU A 227 0.31 -28.70 8.00
C LEU A 227 0.14 -29.97 7.16
N PRO A 228 -1.04 -30.62 7.20
CA PRO A 228 -1.36 -31.76 6.36
C PRO A 228 -1.32 -31.41 4.87
N PRO A 229 -1.04 -32.39 3.99
CA PRO A 229 -0.93 -32.18 2.55
C PRO A 229 -2.25 -31.74 1.90
N HIS A 230 -3.39 -32.08 2.47
CA HIS A 230 -4.71 -31.68 2.00
C HIS A 230 -5.15 -30.29 2.50
N ASP A 231 -4.35 -29.62 3.33
CA ASP A 231 -4.68 -28.29 3.82
C ASP A 231 -4.49 -27.23 2.71
N PRO A 232 -5.47 -26.35 2.46
CA PRO A 232 -5.37 -25.30 1.44
C PRO A 232 -4.15 -24.41 1.60
N ILE A 233 -3.73 -24.11 2.83
CA ILE A 233 -2.58 -23.25 3.10
C ILE A 233 -1.30 -23.93 2.62
N ARG A 234 -1.18 -25.23 2.82
CA ARG A 234 -0.02 -26.00 2.36
C ARG A 234 -0.03 -26.20 0.85
N MET A 235 -1.18 -26.57 0.28
CA MET A 235 -1.33 -26.69 -1.18
C MET A 235 -0.97 -25.37 -1.87
N GLU A 236 -1.38 -24.25 -1.27
CA GLU A 236 -1.00 -22.94 -1.77
C GLU A 236 0.51 -22.72 -1.64
N MET A 237 1.11 -22.94 -0.48
CA MET A 237 2.57 -22.79 -0.31
C MET A 237 3.41 -23.65 -1.27
N GLU A 238 2.93 -24.84 -1.66
CA GLU A 238 3.65 -25.79 -2.54
C GLU A 238 3.32 -25.64 -4.03
N ASP A 239 2.54 -24.63 -4.43
CA ASP A 239 2.12 -24.38 -5.83
C ASP A 239 1.32 -25.55 -6.46
N GLN A 240 0.65 -26.38 -5.65
CA GLN A 240 -0.14 -27.54 -6.09
C GLN A 240 -1.65 -27.25 -6.16
N GLU A 241 -2.03 -25.98 -6.15
CA GLU A 241 -3.43 -25.56 -6.15
C GLU A 241 -4.13 -25.89 -7.46
N ASP A 242 -5.29 -26.54 -7.37
CA ASP A 242 -6.25 -26.52 -8.45
C ASP A 242 -7.13 -25.27 -8.32
N LEU A 243 -6.79 -24.24 -9.09
CA LEU A 243 -7.57 -23.01 -9.16
C LEU A 243 -8.85 -23.17 -10.01
N SER A 244 -9.11 -24.34 -10.61
CA SER A 244 -10.27 -24.51 -11.47
C SER A 244 -11.60 -24.37 -10.69
N GLY A 245 -12.55 -23.62 -11.25
CA GLY A 245 -13.90 -23.43 -10.66
C GLY A 245 -14.02 -22.37 -9.56
N THR A 246 -12.92 -21.89 -8.97
CA THR A 246 -12.96 -20.86 -7.92
C THR A 246 -12.99 -19.44 -8.50
N GLN A 247 -13.57 -18.45 -7.80
CA GLN A 247 -13.51 -17.04 -8.21
C GLN A 247 -12.07 -16.52 -8.39
N ALA A 248 -11.12 -17.09 -7.66
CA ALA A 248 -9.69 -16.81 -7.80
C ALA A 248 -9.16 -17.08 -9.21
N SER A 249 -9.72 -18.05 -9.94
CA SER A 249 -9.33 -18.39 -11.32
C SER A 249 -9.55 -17.24 -12.31
N LEU A 250 -10.59 -16.44 -12.09
CA LEU A 250 -10.92 -15.28 -12.92
C LEU A 250 -9.92 -14.14 -12.68
N GLN A 251 -9.29 -14.14 -11.52
CA GLN A 251 -8.34 -13.11 -11.15
C GLN A 251 -6.92 -13.45 -11.59
N VAL A 252 -6.52 -14.71 -11.57
CA VAL A 252 -5.17 -15.14 -12.00
C VAL A 252 -5.00 -14.95 -13.51
N ILE A 253 -3.88 -14.34 -13.90
CA ILE A 253 -3.56 -14.10 -15.30
C ILE A 253 -2.35 -14.96 -15.67
N PRO A 254 -2.49 -15.95 -16.55
CA PRO A 254 -1.34 -16.72 -16.99
C PRO A 254 -0.41 -15.83 -17.81
N VAL A 255 0.90 -16.03 -17.64
CA VAL A 255 1.94 -15.22 -18.30
C VAL A 255 1.78 -15.21 -19.82
N ALA A 256 1.31 -16.30 -20.42
CA ALA A 256 1.06 -16.40 -21.84
C ALA A 256 -0.05 -15.45 -22.34
N GLU A 257 -1.07 -15.17 -21.53
CA GLU A 257 -2.26 -14.38 -21.91
C GLU A 257 -2.26 -12.95 -21.35
N ALA A 258 -1.22 -12.56 -20.61
CA ALA A 258 -1.11 -11.23 -20.02
C ALA A 258 -0.87 -10.12 -21.05
N GLN A 259 -1.75 -9.14 -21.14
CA GLN A 259 -1.56 -7.96 -21.97
C GLN A 259 -1.38 -6.71 -21.10
N LEU A 260 -0.41 -5.88 -21.46
CA LEU A 260 -0.18 -4.60 -20.82
C LEU A 260 -0.63 -3.46 -21.74
N TRP A 261 -1.36 -2.52 -21.16
CA TRP A 261 -1.91 -1.37 -21.86
C TRP A 261 -1.38 -0.09 -21.25
N TRP A 262 -0.93 0.81 -22.11
CA TRP A 262 -0.52 2.15 -21.72
C TRP A 262 -1.22 3.16 -22.62
N ALA A 263 -1.91 4.14 -22.01
CA ALA A 263 -2.66 5.18 -22.74
C ALA A 263 -3.58 4.64 -23.86
N ALA A 264 -4.35 3.58 -23.56
CA ALA A 264 -5.23 2.87 -24.51
C ALA A 264 -4.52 2.22 -25.72
N LYS A 265 -3.19 2.12 -25.69
CA LYS A 265 -2.38 1.39 -26.68
C LYS A 265 -1.85 0.10 -26.06
N GLU A 266 -2.03 -1.00 -26.78
CA GLU A 266 -1.47 -2.29 -26.38
C GLU A 266 0.07 -2.27 -26.53
N MET A 267 0.76 -2.71 -25.48
CA MET A 267 2.20 -2.92 -25.49
C MET A 267 2.50 -4.30 -26.06
N GLN A 268 3.03 -4.33 -27.28
CA GLN A 268 3.29 -5.57 -28.01
C GLN A 268 4.56 -6.25 -27.49
N ARG A 269 4.47 -7.57 -27.26
CA ARG A 269 5.62 -8.39 -26.85
C ARG A 269 6.62 -8.45 -28.02
N GLY A 270 7.85 -8.00 -27.79
CA GLY A 270 8.92 -7.91 -28.81
C GLY A 270 9.46 -6.49 -29.02
N LYS A 271 8.75 -5.46 -28.56
CA LYS A 271 9.28 -4.08 -28.51
C LYS A 271 9.92 -3.78 -27.17
N LYS A 272 10.71 -2.70 -27.12
CA LYS A 272 11.28 -2.19 -25.87
C LYS A 272 10.37 -1.15 -25.25
N LEU A 273 10.49 -0.96 -23.94
CA LEU A 273 9.72 0.07 -23.22
C LEU A 273 10.04 1.48 -23.76
N GLN A 274 11.28 1.71 -24.19
CA GLN A 274 11.74 2.95 -24.84
C GLN A 274 10.91 3.38 -26.05
N ASP A 275 10.33 2.44 -26.80
CA ASP A 275 9.60 2.76 -28.04
C ASP A 275 8.24 3.41 -27.75
N TYR A 276 7.76 3.28 -26.52
CA TYR A 276 6.49 3.84 -26.05
C TYR A 276 6.73 5.11 -25.22
N ILE A 277 7.63 5.06 -24.24
CA ILE A 277 7.87 6.16 -23.30
C ILE A 277 8.90 7.18 -23.85
N GLY A 278 9.75 6.76 -24.78
CA GLY A 278 10.94 7.49 -25.20
C GLY A 278 12.12 7.27 -24.25
N LYS A 279 13.18 8.10 -24.38
CA LYS A 279 14.41 8.03 -23.57
C LYS A 279 14.30 8.72 -22.20
N ASN A 280 13.08 8.89 -21.68
CA ASN A 280 12.85 9.61 -20.44
C ASN A 280 12.76 8.66 -19.26
N ASP A 281 13.82 8.60 -18.46
CA ASP A 281 13.95 7.63 -17.37
C ASP A 281 13.40 8.14 -16.02
N LYS A 282 12.73 9.30 -15.98
CA LYS A 282 12.15 9.90 -14.77
C LYS A 282 10.62 9.99 -14.84
N THR A 283 9.99 9.14 -15.62
CA THR A 283 8.53 9.15 -15.79
C THR A 283 7.86 8.14 -14.87
N LYS A 284 6.71 8.55 -14.31
CA LYS A 284 5.73 7.63 -13.73
C LYS A 284 4.66 7.36 -14.78
N ILE A 285 4.51 6.11 -15.21
CA ILE A 285 3.48 5.73 -16.18
C ILE A 285 2.43 4.82 -15.54
N VAL A 286 1.18 4.95 -15.98
CA VAL A 286 0.08 4.09 -15.52
C VAL A 286 -0.12 2.99 -16.55
N VAL A 287 0.08 1.75 -16.14
CA VAL A 287 -0.04 0.55 -16.98
C VAL A 287 -1.21 -0.27 -16.48
N LYS A 288 -2.11 -0.68 -17.39
CA LYS A 288 -3.23 -1.57 -17.07
C LYS A 288 -2.89 -3.00 -17.48
N ILE A 289 -3.05 -3.96 -16.57
CA ILE A 289 -2.90 -5.40 -16.85
C ILE A 289 -4.28 -6.01 -17.15
N GLN A 290 -4.37 -6.79 -18.23
CA GLN A 290 -5.58 -7.49 -18.63
C GLN A 290 -5.29 -8.88 -19.19
N LYS A 291 -6.33 -9.74 -19.18
CA LYS A 291 -6.31 -11.05 -19.84
C LYS A 291 -6.62 -10.90 -21.32
N ARG A 292 -5.92 -11.65 -22.18
CA ARG A 292 -6.16 -11.71 -23.61
C ARG A 292 -7.62 -12.05 -23.89
N GLY A 293 -8.33 -11.16 -24.59
CA GLY A 293 -9.74 -11.31 -24.95
C GLY A 293 -10.70 -10.33 -24.24
N GLN A 294 -10.26 -9.59 -23.22
CA GLN A 294 -11.10 -8.58 -22.53
C GLN A 294 -11.13 -7.20 -23.22
N GLY A 295 -10.64 -7.10 -24.46
CA GLY A 295 -10.62 -5.84 -25.22
C GLY A 295 -9.67 -4.79 -24.64
N ALA A 296 -9.77 -3.55 -25.12
CA ALA A 296 -9.01 -2.44 -24.55
C ALA A 296 -9.59 -2.04 -23.18
N PRO A 297 -8.76 -1.68 -22.20
CA PRO A 297 -9.25 -1.24 -20.90
C PRO A 297 -10.08 0.03 -21.03
N ALA A 298 -11.20 0.06 -20.30
CA ALA A 298 -12.03 1.25 -20.19
C ALA A 298 -11.18 2.44 -19.70
N ARG A 299 -11.43 3.59 -20.34
CA ARG A 299 -10.83 4.85 -19.94
C ARG A 299 -11.41 5.25 -18.59
N GLU A 300 -10.53 5.53 -17.63
CA GLU A 300 -10.96 6.04 -16.32
C GLU A 300 -11.76 7.33 -16.51
N PRO A 301 -12.86 7.52 -15.75
CA PRO A 301 -13.52 8.81 -15.71
C PRO A 301 -12.51 9.86 -15.25
N VAL A 302 -12.47 10.98 -15.96
CA VAL A 302 -11.51 12.08 -15.69
C VAL A 302 -11.73 12.70 -14.30
N VAL A 303 -12.90 12.44 -13.70
CA VAL A 303 -13.34 12.98 -12.42
C VAL A 303 -13.47 11.81 -11.44
N THR A 304 -12.85 11.94 -10.27
CA THR A 304 -13.02 10.95 -9.19
C THR A 304 -14.44 11.01 -8.64
N GLU A 305 -14.96 9.92 -8.07
CA GLU A 305 -16.32 9.92 -7.50
C GLU A 305 -16.52 11.00 -6.43
N GLU A 306 -15.49 11.25 -5.61
CA GLU A 306 -15.52 12.30 -4.59
C GLU A 306 -15.59 13.70 -5.22
N GLN A 307 -14.79 13.95 -6.26
CA GLN A 307 -14.85 15.20 -7.01
C GLN A 307 -16.19 15.34 -7.75
N GLN A 308 -16.76 14.24 -8.25
CA GLN A 308 -18.06 14.22 -8.89
C GLN A 308 -19.17 14.55 -7.89
N LYS A 309 -19.11 14.00 -6.67
CA LYS A 309 -20.04 14.34 -5.57
C LYS A 309 -19.91 15.80 -5.17
N GLN A 310 -18.69 16.32 -5.05
CA GLN A 310 -18.47 17.75 -4.77
C GLN A 310 -18.99 18.64 -5.89
N MET A 311 -18.78 18.24 -7.15
CA MET A 311 -19.31 18.95 -8.31
C MET A 311 -20.84 18.93 -8.32
N MET A 312 -21.46 17.78 -8.07
CA MET A 312 -22.92 17.66 -7.96
C MET A 312 -23.47 18.49 -6.79
N MET A 313 -22.81 18.48 -5.63
CA MET A 313 -23.18 19.31 -4.47
C MET A 313 -23.08 20.80 -4.78
N HIS A 314 -21.99 21.22 -5.43
CA HIS A 314 -21.79 22.61 -5.84
C HIS A 314 -22.83 23.05 -6.88
N LEU A 315 -23.13 22.20 -7.86
CA LEU A 315 -24.16 22.46 -8.87
C LEU A 315 -25.55 22.56 -8.23
N TYR A 316 -25.85 21.67 -7.29
CA TYR A 316 -27.12 21.69 -6.55
C TYR A 316 -27.26 22.95 -5.69
N LYS A 317 -26.21 23.32 -4.94
CA LYS A 317 -26.20 24.54 -4.15
C LYS A 317 -26.38 25.78 -5.03
N ARG A 318 -25.67 25.84 -6.15
CA ARG A 318 -25.82 26.93 -7.13
C ARG A 318 -27.23 26.96 -7.74
N GLN A 319 -27.83 25.81 -8.00
CA GLN A 319 -29.21 25.73 -8.49
C GLN A 319 -30.21 26.20 -7.44
N GLN A 320 -30.00 25.87 -6.16
CA GLN A 320 -30.81 26.37 -5.06
C GLN A 320 -30.65 27.88 -4.89
N GLU A 321 -29.43 28.40 -4.96
CA GLU A 321 -29.16 29.84 -4.89
C GLU A 321 -29.84 30.58 -6.05
N LEU A 322 -29.74 30.08 -7.29
CA LEU A 322 -30.45 30.64 -8.45
C LEU A 322 -31.96 30.59 -8.27
N LYS A 323 -32.50 29.46 -7.79
CA LYS A 323 -33.93 29.33 -7.52
C LYS A 323 -34.40 30.28 -6.42
N MET A 324 -33.61 30.46 -5.36
CA MET A 324 -33.89 31.44 -4.31
C MET A 324 -33.86 32.86 -4.88
N LEU A 325 -32.90 33.19 -5.75
CA LEU A 325 -32.85 34.50 -6.41
C LEU A 325 -34.07 34.73 -7.33
N ASP A 326 -34.56 33.70 -8.02
CA ASP A 326 -35.76 33.79 -8.86
C ASP A 326 -37.05 33.90 -8.02
N GLU A 327 -37.10 33.24 -6.86
CA GLU A 327 -38.25 33.29 -5.93
C GLU A 327 -38.28 34.56 -5.06
N VAL A 328 -37.14 35.24 -4.88
CA VAL A 328 -37.08 36.56 -4.25
C VAL A 328 -37.68 37.57 -5.24
N GLU A 329 -38.99 37.80 -5.15
CA GLU A 329 -39.70 38.85 -5.87
C GLU A 329 -39.05 40.23 -5.58
N ASP A 330 -39.02 41.10 -6.61
CA ASP A 330 -38.37 42.43 -6.68
C ASP A 330 -38.74 43.40 -5.51
N ASP A 331 -39.75 43.05 -4.72
CA ASP A 331 -40.20 43.77 -3.53
C ASP A 331 -39.37 43.47 -2.26
N SER A 332 -38.44 42.51 -2.29
CA SER A 332 -37.52 42.24 -1.17
C SER A 332 -36.63 43.46 -0.85
N HIS A 333 -36.32 44.30 -1.84
CA HIS A 333 -35.60 45.56 -1.62
C HIS A 333 -36.40 46.55 -0.76
N LEU A 334 -37.74 46.50 -0.79
CA LEU A 334 -38.62 47.37 0.02
C LEU A 334 -38.59 47.03 1.52
N HIS A 335 -38.20 45.79 1.87
CA HIS A 335 -38.06 45.32 3.25
C HIS A 335 -36.61 45.32 3.77
N SER A 336 -35.66 45.84 3.00
CA SER A 336 -34.25 45.95 3.41
C SER A 336 -34.06 46.99 4.53
N GLU A 337 -33.06 46.83 5.39
CA GLU A 337 -32.73 47.84 6.41
C GLU A 337 -32.35 49.20 5.79
N TRP A 338 -31.89 49.19 4.54
CA TRP A 338 -31.57 50.40 3.77
C TRP A 338 -32.83 51.14 3.26
N SER A 339 -33.94 50.44 3.01
CA SER A 339 -35.21 51.06 2.60
C SER A 339 -36.08 51.51 3.78
N ASP A 340 -35.75 51.12 5.02
CA ASP A 340 -36.47 51.54 6.21
C ASP A 340 -36.17 53.02 6.55
N ARG A 341 -37.05 53.91 6.10
CA ARG A 341 -37.03 55.36 6.40
C ARG A 341 -36.98 55.70 7.89
N GLN A 342 -37.28 54.74 8.79
CA GLN A 342 -37.22 54.93 10.24
C GLN A 342 -35.95 54.32 10.89
N ALA A 343 -35.09 53.63 10.14
CA ALA A 343 -33.86 53.03 10.68
C ALA A 343 -32.97 54.07 11.38
N LEU A 344 -32.78 55.24 10.75
CA LEU A 344 -32.01 56.36 11.32
C LEU A 344 -32.66 56.92 12.60
N LYS A 345 -33.99 56.93 12.67
CA LYS A 345 -34.75 57.40 13.84
C LYS A 345 -34.63 56.45 15.03
N ARG A 346 -34.53 55.14 14.77
CA ARG A 346 -34.29 54.13 15.82
C ARG A 346 -32.85 54.18 16.34
N GLN A 347 -31.89 54.50 15.48
CA GLN A 347 -30.48 54.67 15.84
C GLN A 347 -30.22 55.91 16.70
N PHE A 348 -31.11 56.92 16.65
CA PHE A 348 -31.03 58.14 17.48
C PHE A 348 -32.29 58.35 18.34
N PRO A 349 -32.41 57.69 19.50
CA PRO A 349 -33.36 58.11 20.53
C PRO A 349 -32.83 59.41 21.16
N GLY A 350 -33.45 60.55 20.85
CA GLY A 350 -33.11 61.84 21.47
C GLY A 350 -33.36 61.83 23.00
N PRO A 351 -32.57 62.56 23.80
CA PRO A 351 -32.71 62.56 25.26
C PRO A 351 -34.05 63.16 25.68
N GLN A 352 -34.88 62.35 26.36
CA GLN A 352 -36.15 62.79 26.96
C GLN A 352 -35.87 63.77 28.10
N GLN A 353 -36.25 65.03 27.92
CA GLN A 353 -36.16 66.08 28.95
C GLN A 353 -37.17 65.81 30.06
N HIS A 354 -36.66 65.58 31.28
CA HIS A 354 -37.41 65.56 32.52
C HIS A 354 -38.00 66.95 32.83
N GLN A 355 -39.31 67.06 33.02
CA GLN A 355 -39.92 68.17 33.75
C GLN A 355 -40.28 67.71 35.17
N VAL A 356 -39.73 68.42 36.15
CA VAL A 356 -39.95 68.28 37.58
C VAL A 356 -41.23 69.03 37.95
N GLY A 357 -42.17 68.33 38.59
CA GLY A 357 -43.37 68.92 39.18
C GLY A 357 -43.74 68.13 40.44
N SER A 358 -43.50 68.73 41.59
CA SER A 358 -43.71 68.18 42.92
C SER A 358 -45.20 68.04 43.25
N GLN A 359 -45.66 66.85 43.64
CA GLN A 359 -46.71 66.71 44.65
C GLN A 359 -46.42 65.47 45.50
N GLU A 360 -46.27 65.72 46.81
CA GLU A 360 -46.34 64.73 47.87
C GLU A 360 -47.75 64.13 47.88
N GLU A 361 -47.87 62.80 47.79
CA GLU A 361 -48.82 62.11 48.67
C GLU A 361 -48.40 60.65 48.88
N MET A 362 -48.33 60.33 50.16
CA MET A 362 -47.95 59.09 50.78
C MET A 362 -49.16 58.15 50.78
N THR A 363 -49.06 56.90 50.28
CA THR A 363 -49.49 55.67 50.98
C THR A 363 -49.51 54.40 50.11
N THR A 364 -48.94 53.34 50.70
CA THR A 364 -49.26 51.89 50.60
C THR A 364 -48.96 51.07 49.33
N PRO A 365 -48.15 49.98 49.43
CA PRO A 365 -48.23 48.82 48.52
C PRO A 365 -49.37 47.89 49.00
N PRO A 366 -49.92 46.90 48.23
CA PRO A 366 -49.12 45.92 47.47
C PRO A 366 -49.83 45.24 46.25
N ARG A 367 -49.13 44.23 45.71
CA ARG A 367 -49.58 42.92 45.21
C ARG A 367 -49.39 42.60 43.73
N ASP A 368 -48.50 41.63 43.56
CA ASP A 368 -48.40 40.63 42.51
C ASP A 368 -49.75 40.17 41.97
N THR A 369 -49.81 40.03 40.64
CA THR A 369 -50.61 38.98 40.01
C THR A 369 -49.78 38.32 38.91
N ASP A 370 -49.54 37.03 39.13
CA ASP A 370 -49.10 36.04 38.17
C ASP A 370 -49.93 36.04 36.89
N GLY A 371 -49.27 35.73 35.78
CA GLY A 371 -49.90 35.46 34.49
C GLY A 371 -49.02 34.59 33.62
N ARG A 372 -48.88 33.31 34.00
CA ARG A 372 -48.41 32.22 33.13
C ARG A 372 -49.20 32.20 31.82
N GLN A 373 -48.50 32.02 30.70
CA GLN A 373 -48.63 30.84 29.84
C GLN A 373 -47.31 30.56 29.15
#